data_AF-X1QDR0-F1
#
_entry.id   AF-X1QDR0-F1
#
_cell.length_a   1.000
_cell.length_b   1.000
_cell.length_c   1.000
_cell.angle_alpha   90.00
_cell.angle_beta   90.00
_cell.angle_gamma   90.00
#
_symmetry.space_group_name_H-M   'P 1'
#
loop_
_entity.id
_entity.type
_entity.pdbx_description
1 polymer ?
#
loop_
_entity_poly.entity_id
_entity_poly.type
_entity_poly.pdbx_seq_one_letter_code
_entity_poly.pdbx_strand_id
1 'polypeptide(L)' 'MIECDKKGFVKTRANLETNVPGIFACGDVRKNLLKQVVVACGEGALAAASAEKYINKIKGIEYK' A
#
# COMPACT_ATOMS: atom_id res chain seq x y z
N MET A 1 -6.21 14.13 -3.36
CA MET A 1 -7.20 13.04 -3.37
C MET A 1 -6.56 11.79 -3.98
N ILE A 2 -6.91 10.59 -3.51
CA ILE A 2 -6.31 9.32 -3.98
C ILE A 2 -6.92 8.91 -5.33
N GLU A 3 -6.10 8.38 -6.24
CA GLU A 3 -6.56 7.88 -7.53
C GLU A 3 -7.21 6.49 -7.42
N CYS A 4 -8.40 6.37 -8.02
CA CYS A 4 -9.08 5.09 -8.20
C CYS A 4 -9.17 4.72 -9.69
N ASP A 5 -9.40 3.44 -9.98
CA ASP A 5 -9.80 2.99 -11.30
C ASP A 5 -11.28 3.28 -11.58
N LYS A 6 -11.75 2.93 -12.80
CA LYS A 6 -13.14 3.17 -13.21
C LYS A 6 -14.18 2.43 -12.35
N LYS A 7 -13.77 1.41 -11.59
CA LYS A 7 -14.63 0.62 -10.71
C LYS A 7 -14.54 1.09 -9.25
N GLY A 8 -13.75 2.13 -8.97
CA GLY A 8 -13.58 2.69 -7.64
C GLY A 8 -12.49 2.03 -6.80
N PHE A 9 -11.71 1.10 -7.36
CA PHE A 9 -10.60 0.48 -6.63
C PHE A 9 -9.40 1.39 -6.57
N VAL A 10 -8.76 1.48 -5.40
CA VAL A 10 -7.55 2.30 -5.21
C VAL A 10 -6.41 1.74 -6.07
N LYS A 11 -5.77 2.62 -6.84
CA LYS A 11 -4.56 2.27 -7.59
C LYS A 11 -3.36 2.33 -6.64
N THR A 12 -2.53 1.29 -6.67
CA THR A 12 -1.30 1.25 -5.91
C THR A 12 -0.13 0.75 -6.76
N ARG A 13 1.08 1.09 -6.35
CA ARG A 13 2.33 0.53 -6.86
C ARG A 13 2.60 -0.85 -6.25
N ALA A 14 3.75 -1.46 -6.59
CA ALA A 14 4.16 -2.77 -6.09
C ALA A 14 4.35 -2.82 -4.56
N ASN A 15 4.79 -1.72 -3.95
CA ASN A 15 4.90 -1.54 -2.50
C ASN A 15 3.59 -1.10 -1.83
N LEU A 16 2.45 -1.20 -2.53
CA LEU A 16 1.12 -0.81 -2.05
C LEU A 16 0.92 0.68 -1.76
N GLU A 17 1.88 1.53 -2.16
CA GLU A 17 1.75 2.98 -2.07
C GLU A 17 0.79 3.52 -3.15
N THR A 18 -0.01 4.51 -2.78
CA THR A 18 -0.91 5.21 -3.70
C THR A 18 -0.19 6.28 -4.52
N ASN A 19 -0.94 7.07 -5.30
CA ASN A 19 -0.40 8.26 -5.95
C ASN A 19 0.05 9.34 -4.96
N VAL A 20 -0.45 9.32 -3.72
CA VAL A 20 -0.07 10.25 -2.65
C VAL A 20 1.06 9.62 -1.82
N PRO A 21 2.25 10.25 -1.73
CA PRO A 21 3.37 9.73 -0.96
C PRO A 21 3.00 9.48 0.51
N GLY A 22 3.42 8.33 1.04
CA GLY A 22 3.16 7.97 2.43
C GLY A 22 1.74 7.45 2.72
N ILE A 23 0.87 7.39 1.72
CA ILE A 23 -0.46 6.76 1.84
C ILE A 23 -0.43 5.41 1.13
N PHE A 24 -0.86 4.37 1.84
CA PHE A 24 -0.85 2.98 1.38
C PHE A 24 -2.27 2.40 1.42
N ALA A 25 -2.55 1.44 0.54
CA ALA A 25 -3.83 0.73 0.53
C ALA A 25 -3.62 -0.77 0.31
N CYS A 26 -4.33 -1.61 1.06
CA CYS A 26 -4.21 -3.07 1.03
C CYS A 26 -5.58 -3.74 1.15
N GLY A 27 -5.68 -4.99 0.70
CA GLY A 27 -6.92 -5.78 0.77
C GLY A 27 -7.93 -5.39 -0.30
N ASP A 28 -9.21 -5.65 -0.04
CA ASP A 28 -10.23 -5.63 -1.08
C ASP A 28 -10.53 -4.23 -1.66
N VAL A 29 -10.07 -3.17 -1.00
CA VAL A 29 -10.18 -1.77 -1.44
C VAL A 29 -9.33 -1.45 -2.68
N ARG A 30 -8.26 -2.21 -2.94
CA ARG A 30 -7.42 -2.06 -4.14
C ARG A 30 -7.79 -3.07 -5.21
N LYS A 31 -7.27 -2.83 -6.42
CA LYS A 31 -7.37 -3.80 -7.52
C LYS A 31 -6.38 -4.94 -7.26
N ASN A 32 -6.87 -6.05 -6.73
CA ASN A 32 -6.17 -7.31 -6.59
C ASN A 32 -6.95 -8.43 -7.31
N LEU A 33 -6.26 -9.53 -7.63
CA LEU A 33 -6.86 -10.66 -8.36
C LEU A 33 -7.77 -11.51 -7.46
N LEU A 34 -7.41 -11.63 -6.19
CA LEU A 34 -8.04 -12.54 -5.23
C LEU A 34 -8.59 -11.74 -4.04
N LYS A 35 -9.90 -11.84 -3.83
CA LYS A 35 -10.63 -11.25 -2.69
C LYS A 35 -10.73 -12.28 -1.58
N GLN A 36 -9.61 -12.53 -0.90
CA GLN A 36 -9.46 -13.59 0.09
C GLN A 36 -8.78 -13.04 1.35
N VAL A 37 -9.22 -13.51 2.52
CA VAL A 37 -8.71 -13.05 3.82
C VAL A 37 -7.19 -13.17 3.91
N VAL A 38 -6.64 -14.33 3.52
CA VAL A 38 -5.19 -14.57 3.54
C VAL A 38 -4.41 -13.60 2.63
N VAL A 39 -4.98 -13.23 1.49
CA VAL A 39 -4.38 -12.27 0.56
C VAL A 39 -4.42 -10.87 1.15
N ALA A 40 -5.55 -10.45 1.71
CA ALA A 40 -5.69 -9.17 2.38
C ALA A 40 -4.72 -9.04 3.58
N CYS A 41 -4.54 -10.10 4.37
CA CYS A 41 -3.55 -10.13 5.44
C CYS A 41 -2.12 -9.98 4.93
N GLY A 42 -1.74 -10.69 3.86
CA GLY A 42 -0.43 -10.58 3.24
C GLY A 42 -0.15 -9.18 2.68
N GLU A 43 -1.14 -8.58 2.00
CA GLU A 43 -1.05 -7.18 1.56
C GLU A 43 -0.97 -6.21 2.74
N GLY A 44 -1.68 -6.47 3.84
CA GLY A 44 -1.59 -5.67 5.06
C GLY A 44 -0.18 -5.65 5.65
N ALA A 45 0.47 -6.81 5.73
CA ALA A 45 1.85 -6.92 6.18
C ALA A 45 2.82 -6.14 5.26
N LEU A 46 2.65 -6.26 3.94
CA LEU A 46 3.46 -5.52 2.97
C LEU A 46 3.26 -4.00 3.04
N ALA A 47 2.01 -3.54 3.24
CA ALA A 47 1.70 -2.13 3.37
C ALA A 47 2.30 -1.56 4.66
N ALA A 48 2.23 -2.30 5.77
CA ALA A 48 2.83 -1.91 7.03
C ALA A 48 4.36 -1.77 6.92
N ALA A 49 5.05 -2.75 6.35
CA ALA A 49 6.50 -2.70 6.13
C ALA A 49 6.90 -1.54 5.17
N SER A 50 6.09 -1.28 4.14
CA SER A 50 6.34 -0.19 3.20
C SER A 50 6.14 1.19 3.85
N ALA A 51 5.13 1.33 4.71
CA ALA A 51 4.88 2.53 5.50
C ALA A 51 5.98 2.77 6.53
N GLU A 52 6.44 1.73 7.21
CA GLU A 52 7.59 1.80 8.12
C GLU A 52 8.83 2.31 7.39
N LYS A 53 9.15 1.74 6.22
CA LYS A 53 10.28 2.20 5.40
C LYS A 53 10.14 3.67 5.01
N TYR A 54 8.95 4.11 4.63
CA TYR A 54 8.68 5.51 4.31
C TYR A 54 8.90 6.44 5.52
N ILE A 55 8.43 6.05 6.72
CA ILE A 55 8.64 6.80 7.96
C ILE A 55 10.13 6.88 8.31
N ASN A 56 10.86 5.76 8.22
CA ASN A 56 12.29 5.72 8.51
C ASN A 56 13.09 6.60 7.56
N LYS A 57 12.72 6.63 6.27
CA LYS A 57 13.29 7.54 5.29
C LYS A 57 13.06 9.01 5.67
N ILE A 58 11.85 9.39 6.11
CA ILE A 58 11.56 10.77 6.57
C ILE A 58 12.38 11.12 7.82
N LYS A 59 12.53 10.18 8.75
CA LYS A 59 13.29 10.38 9.98
C LYS A 59 14.82 10.37 9.78
N GLY A 60 15.29 10.02 8.58
CA GLY A 60 16.72 9.88 8.30
C GLY A 60 17.38 8.67 8.97
N ILE A 61 16.60 7.63 9.33
CA ILE A 61 17.07 6.40 10.00
C ILE A 61 17.32 5.30 8.96
N GLU A 62 17.58 5.66 7.70
CA GLU A 62 17.88 4.67 6.67
C GLU A 62 19.26 4.06 6.95
N TYR A 63 19.29 2.82 7.49
CA TYR A 63 20.52 2.03 7.53
C TYR A 63 20.93 1.73 6.09
N LYS A 64 22.12 2.19 5.70
CA LYS A 64 22.74 1.83 4.42
C LYS A 64 22.98 0.32 4.33
#